data_AF-A0A956FL55-F1
#
_entry.id   AF-A0A956FL55-F1
#
_cell.length_a   1.000
_cell.length_b   1.000
_cell.length_c   1.000
_cell.angle_alpha   90.00
_cell.angle_beta   90.00
_cell.angle_gamma   90.00
#
_symmetry.space_group_name_H-M   'P 1'
#
loop_
_entity.id
_entity.type
_entity.pdbx_description
1 polymer ?
#
loop_
_entity_poly.entity_id
_entity_poly.type
_entity_poly.pdbx_seq_one_letter_code
_entity_poly.pdbx_strand_id
1 'polypeptide(L)'
;MSISLVLALAGCPSQPSATAPSPTPPPPTPEPAPPTDETPPPSADDGAPAPDTPEDPAAAAAPSDPIGTALQQVPASISERYLLSISDDRSELTIDPRPLPTRRAAVRGGFSVRDSEAGGKIISLYGGPFRNGGWVRASFRERAPAERLAELRGAGYDVDQVRDLLVVDGERDPHPTLFAFSADAAKPGIVGVCSEVTIIDFGPGAAPAPIAVRKPVIYLYPERTTTVEVGLQLEGELSAVYPAMHDGRWTVTASPSGELVDRRTGRSHRYLFWEGTRTGWPLDLERAHCIPGREAASFLERVCESHALTDHECGDMVTYWLPELARNPYNLIALVDEETYGRYATLRVEPAPDTVIRSFMIFRRSEVPVEVGAPPLPRHDRRGFTVVEWGGASLDEAEPRSVVVH
;
A
#
# COMPACT_ATOMS: atom_id res chain seq x y z
N MET A 1 -35.79 -47.46 -50.45
CA MET A 1 -37.06 -47.68 -49.71
C MET A 1 -36.79 -47.31 -48.26
N SER A 2 -37.51 -46.46 -47.55
CA SER A 2 -38.66 -45.60 -47.81
C SER A 2 -38.74 -44.66 -46.60
N ILE A 3 -38.79 -43.34 -46.83
CA ILE A 3 -39.94 -42.46 -46.56
C ILE A 3 -39.86 -41.68 -45.24
N SER A 4 -39.93 -40.37 -45.44
CA SER A 4 -40.12 -39.25 -44.52
C SER A 4 -41.30 -39.39 -43.56
N LEU A 5 -41.26 -38.67 -42.44
CA LEU A 5 -42.45 -37.97 -41.98
C LEU A 5 -42.12 -36.63 -41.34
N VAL A 6 -42.61 -35.59 -42.01
CA VAL A 6 -42.76 -34.20 -41.58
C VAL A 6 -44.00 -34.13 -40.69
N LEU A 7 -43.95 -33.40 -39.57
CA LEU A 7 -45.14 -32.76 -39.02
C LEU A 7 -44.82 -31.33 -38.60
N ALA A 8 -45.40 -30.40 -39.37
CA ALA A 8 -45.52 -28.99 -39.05
C ALA A 8 -46.79 -28.77 -38.22
N LEU A 9 -46.70 -27.93 -37.18
CA LEU A 9 -47.86 -27.21 -36.65
C LEU A 9 -47.50 -25.71 -36.60
N ALA A 10 -48.20 -24.96 -37.44
CA ALA A 10 -48.22 -23.52 -37.46
C ALA A 10 -49.18 -22.99 -36.38
N GLY A 11 -48.82 -21.87 -35.75
CA GLY A 11 -49.65 -21.15 -34.79
C GLY A 11 -49.15 -19.74 -34.53
N CYS A 12 -49.56 -18.82 -35.42
CA CYS A 12 -49.70 -17.36 -35.39
C CYS A 12 -48.83 -16.41 -34.50
N PRO A 13 -48.59 -15.17 -35.00
CA PRO A 13 -47.64 -14.22 -34.46
C PRO A 13 -48.25 -13.33 -33.36
N SER A 14 -47.49 -13.05 -32.31
CA SER A 14 -47.84 -12.02 -31.32
C SER A 14 -47.24 -10.68 -31.75
N GLN A 15 -48.12 -9.69 -31.95
CA GLN A 15 -47.80 -8.31 -32.30
C GLN A 15 -47.01 -7.56 -31.20
N PRO A 16 -46.31 -6.46 -31.55
CA PRO A 16 -45.51 -5.67 -30.62
C PRO A 16 -46.40 -4.88 -29.65
N SER A 17 -46.07 -4.93 -28.35
CA SER A 17 -46.69 -4.06 -27.35
C SER A 17 -46.24 -2.61 -27.54
N ALA A 18 -47.24 -1.72 -27.59
CA ALA A 18 -47.07 -0.29 -27.66
C ALA A 18 -46.44 0.27 -26.37
N THR A 19 -45.42 1.11 -26.54
CA THR A 19 -44.78 1.90 -25.50
C THR A 19 -45.76 2.96 -24.98
N ALA A 20 -46.09 2.92 -23.68
CA ALA A 20 -46.74 4.01 -22.97
C ALA A 20 -45.67 4.98 -22.44
N PRO A 21 -45.86 6.31 -22.51
CA PRO A 21 -44.89 7.28 -21.99
C PRO A 21 -44.92 7.31 -20.45
N SER A 22 -43.73 7.31 -19.83
CA SER A 22 -43.55 7.48 -18.39
C SER A 22 -43.89 8.92 -17.94
N PRO A 23 -44.45 9.12 -16.73
CA PRO A 23 -44.79 10.44 -16.22
C PRO A 23 -43.56 11.22 -15.76
N THR A 24 -43.49 12.49 -16.16
CA THR A 24 -42.50 13.49 -15.76
C THR A 24 -42.54 13.76 -14.24
N PRO A 25 -41.41 13.88 -13.54
CA PRO A 25 -41.41 14.28 -12.13
C PRO A 25 -41.71 15.79 -11.97
N PRO A 26 -42.34 16.20 -10.85
CA PRO A 26 -42.63 17.61 -10.56
C PRO A 26 -41.36 18.40 -10.17
N PRO A 27 -41.36 19.74 -10.34
CA PRO A 27 -40.19 20.59 -10.06
C PRO A 27 -39.91 20.73 -8.55
N PRO A 28 -38.66 21.00 -8.15
CA PRO A 28 -38.29 21.19 -6.74
C PRO A 28 -38.82 22.50 -6.17
N THR A 29 -39.22 22.45 -4.89
CA THR A 29 -39.63 23.59 -4.05
C THR A 29 -38.42 24.46 -3.70
N PRO A 30 -38.52 25.81 -3.68
CA PRO A 30 -37.38 26.67 -3.37
C PRO A 30 -37.02 26.66 -1.87
N GLU A 31 -35.72 26.55 -1.60
CA GLU A 31 -35.09 26.64 -0.28
C GLU A 31 -35.01 28.10 0.20
N PRO A 32 -35.21 28.41 1.50
CA PRO A 32 -35.17 29.78 2.01
C PRO A 32 -33.73 30.31 2.17
N ALA A 33 -33.56 31.61 1.91
CA ALA A 33 -32.30 32.35 1.94
C ALA A 33 -31.63 32.40 3.34
N PRO A 34 -30.30 32.53 3.41
CA PRO A 34 -29.57 32.64 4.67
C PRO A 34 -29.71 34.04 5.30
N PRO A 35 -29.68 34.16 6.64
CA PRO A 35 -29.66 35.46 7.30
C PRO A 35 -28.29 36.14 7.19
N THR A 36 -28.37 37.46 7.06
CA THR A 36 -27.31 38.45 6.88
C THR A 36 -26.38 38.63 8.07
N ASP A 37 -25.13 38.91 7.70
CA ASP A 37 -23.99 39.46 8.43
C ASP A 37 -24.35 40.56 9.46
N GLU A 38 -23.93 40.41 10.72
CA GLU A 38 -23.91 41.49 11.72
C GLU A 38 -22.46 41.84 12.06
N THR A 39 -22.02 43.00 11.56
CA THR A 39 -20.78 43.67 11.93
C THR A 39 -20.97 44.45 13.23
N PRO A 40 -20.06 44.38 14.23
CA PRO A 40 -20.04 45.34 15.33
C PRO A 40 -19.15 46.57 15.01
N PRO A 41 -19.44 47.75 15.59
CA PRO A 41 -18.81 49.03 15.22
C PRO A 41 -17.44 49.27 15.88
N PRO A 42 -16.62 50.21 15.37
CA PRO A 42 -15.32 50.57 15.93
C PRO A 42 -15.39 51.80 16.84
N SER A 43 -14.36 51.99 17.70
CA SER A 43 -13.84 53.22 18.35
C SER A 43 -13.42 52.90 19.79
N ALA A 44 -12.38 53.47 20.41
CA ALA A 44 -11.24 54.29 20.01
C ALA A 44 -10.29 54.32 21.23
N ASP A 45 -9.08 54.78 20.94
CA ASP A 45 -7.87 55.01 21.75
C ASP A 45 -8.07 55.70 23.12
N ASP A 46 -7.18 55.41 24.08
CA ASP A 46 -6.53 56.41 24.95
C ASP A 46 -5.48 55.74 25.87
N GLY A 47 -4.23 56.21 25.79
CA GLY A 47 -3.09 55.71 26.55
C GLY A 47 -2.78 56.46 27.85
N ALA A 48 -2.11 55.78 28.79
CA ALA A 48 -1.13 56.30 29.77
C ALA A 48 -0.55 55.13 30.64
N PRO A 49 0.65 55.28 31.26
CA PRO A 49 1.62 54.19 31.43
C PRO A 49 1.61 53.44 32.78
N ALA A 50 2.37 52.33 32.76
CA ALA A 50 2.65 51.28 33.76
C ALA A 50 2.62 51.60 35.27
N PRO A 51 2.47 50.53 36.08
CA PRO A 51 3.58 50.18 36.95
C PRO A 51 4.05 48.73 36.76
N ASP A 52 5.36 48.55 36.93
CA ASP A 52 6.09 47.28 36.90
C ASP A 52 5.35 46.12 37.59
N THR A 53 5.11 45.05 36.84
CA THR A 53 4.74 43.73 37.37
C THR A 53 5.85 42.76 36.96
N PRO A 54 6.37 41.90 37.87
CA PRO A 54 7.57 41.12 37.61
C PRO A 54 7.36 40.14 36.46
N GLU A 55 8.37 39.97 35.60
CA GLU A 55 8.46 38.86 34.66
C GLU A 55 8.23 37.53 35.42
N ASP A 56 7.14 36.85 35.07
CA ASP A 56 6.89 35.46 35.44
C ASP A 56 7.74 34.56 34.53
N PRO A 57 8.77 33.84 35.03
CA PRO A 57 9.54 32.92 34.22
C PRO A 57 8.79 31.58 34.17
N ALA A 58 7.64 31.57 33.52
CA ALA A 58 6.89 30.36 33.26
C ALA A 58 6.13 30.52 31.95
N ALA A 59 6.87 30.53 30.83
CA ALA A 59 6.35 29.99 29.60
C ALA A 59 5.85 28.57 29.93
N ALA A 60 4.53 28.42 30.06
CA ALA A 60 3.89 27.15 30.28
C ALA A 60 4.29 26.23 29.12
N ALA A 61 5.27 25.35 29.38
CA ALA A 61 5.55 24.23 28.52
C ALA A 61 4.22 23.49 28.33
N ALA A 62 3.83 23.26 27.08
CA ALA A 62 2.73 22.36 26.76
C ALA A 62 2.86 21.09 27.62
N PRO A 63 1.76 20.51 28.13
CA PRO A 63 1.84 19.30 28.93
C PRO A 63 2.63 18.28 28.12
N SER A 64 3.82 17.92 28.60
CA SER A 64 4.67 16.96 27.93
C SER A 64 3.87 15.68 27.81
N ASP A 65 3.69 15.17 26.59
CA ASP A 65 3.14 13.85 26.31
C ASP A 65 4.27 12.95 25.76
N PRO A 66 5.17 12.46 26.62
CA PRO A 66 6.36 11.76 26.16
C PRO A 66 5.99 10.44 25.49
N ILE A 67 4.98 9.72 26.00
CA ILE A 67 4.50 8.47 25.39
C ILE A 67 3.81 8.74 24.06
N GLY A 68 2.90 9.72 23.98
CA GLY A 68 2.27 10.10 22.70
C GLY A 68 3.30 10.52 21.65
N THR A 69 4.30 11.30 22.07
CA THR A 69 5.43 11.72 21.21
C THR A 69 6.27 10.53 20.75
N ALA A 70 6.58 9.59 21.65
CA ALA A 70 7.31 8.37 21.30
C ALA A 70 6.53 7.51 20.28
N LEU A 71 5.21 7.41 20.41
CA LEU A 71 4.36 6.67 19.48
C LEU A 71 4.15 7.38 18.14
N GLN A 72 4.45 8.68 18.03
CA GLN A 72 4.57 9.37 16.75
C GLN A 72 5.92 9.12 16.04
N GLN A 73 6.92 8.63 16.79
CA GLN A 73 8.29 8.43 16.32
C GLN A 73 8.69 6.94 16.37
N VAL A 74 7.78 6.05 15.95
CA VAL A 74 8.03 4.60 15.93
C VAL A 74 9.17 4.29 14.93
N PRO A 75 10.23 3.57 15.35
CA PRO A 75 11.31 3.17 14.45
C PRO A 75 10.80 2.33 13.27
N ALA A 76 11.41 2.51 12.10
CA ALA A 76 11.03 1.80 10.87
C ALA A 76 10.99 0.26 11.05
N SER A 77 11.96 -0.28 11.79
CA SER A 77 12.06 -1.71 12.17
C SER A 77 10.81 -2.24 12.89
N ILE A 78 10.06 -1.38 13.57
CA ILE A 78 8.83 -1.70 14.28
C ILE A 78 7.61 -1.32 13.45
N SER A 79 7.59 -0.13 12.85
CA SER A 79 6.46 0.35 12.06
C SER A 79 6.26 -0.43 10.76
N GLU A 80 7.23 -1.20 10.28
CA GLU A 80 7.01 -2.14 9.16
C GLU A 80 6.08 -3.30 9.55
N ARG A 81 6.02 -3.66 10.84
CA ARG A 81 5.39 -4.90 11.32
C ARG A 81 4.35 -4.71 12.40
N TYR A 82 4.23 -3.51 12.95
CA TYR A 82 3.30 -3.22 14.03
C TYR A 82 2.69 -1.83 13.83
N LEU A 83 1.43 -1.69 14.23
CA LEU A 83 0.75 -0.42 14.44
C LEU A 83 0.58 -0.25 15.95
N LEU A 84 1.01 0.89 16.48
CA LEU A 84 0.91 1.21 17.90
C LEU A 84 -0.01 2.41 18.06
N SER A 85 -0.91 2.36 19.02
CA SER A 85 -1.76 3.50 19.40
C SER A 85 -2.01 3.50 20.90
N ILE A 86 -2.32 4.67 21.45
CA ILE A 86 -2.61 4.85 22.87
C ILE A 86 -3.99 5.51 23.02
N SER A 87 -4.77 5.10 24.02
CA SER A 87 -6.06 5.74 24.34
C SER A 87 -5.88 7.19 24.82
N ASP A 88 -6.92 8.02 24.67
CA ASP A 88 -6.89 9.44 25.05
C ASP A 88 -6.55 9.66 26.54
N ASP A 89 -7.05 8.76 27.40
CA ASP A 89 -6.79 8.75 28.84
C ASP A 89 -5.46 8.08 29.20
N ARG A 90 -4.71 7.59 28.20
CA ARG A 90 -3.45 6.85 28.30
C ARG A 90 -3.55 5.59 29.15
N SER A 91 -4.71 5.00 29.34
CA SER A 91 -4.88 3.76 30.11
C SER A 91 -4.62 2.49 29.29
N GLU A 92 -4.67 2.58 27.96
CA GLU A 92 -4.56 1.44 27.05
C GLU A 92 -3.55 1.69 25.92
N LEU A 93 -2.57 0.81 25.78
CA LEU A 93 -1.64 0.75 24.65
C LEU A 93 -2.07 -0.40 23.74
N THR A 94 -2.48 -0.08 22.51
CA THR A 94 -2.82 -1.06 21.49
C THR A 94 -1.61 -1.33 20.61
N ILE A 95 -1.32 -2.61 20.39
CA ILE A 95 -0.25 -3.07 19.51
C ILE A 95 -0.82 -4.12 18.55
N ASP A 96 -0.94 -3.73 17.29
CA ASP A 96 -1.51 -4.56 16.23
C ASP A 96 -0.42 -5.03 15.26
N PRO A 97 -0.27 -6.34 14.99
CA PRO A 97 0.71 -6.83 14.04
C PRO A 97 0.26 -6.54 12.59
N ARG A 98 1.26 -6.37 11.73
CA ARG A 98 1.14 -6.21 10.28
C ARG A 98 2.05 -7.23 9.58
N PRO A 99 1.50 -8.14 8.76
CA PRO A 99 0.07 -8.34 8.48
C PRO A 99 -0.70 -8.90 9.69
N LEU A 100 -2.03 -8.79 9.65
CA LEU A 100 -2.93 -9.29 10.70
C LEU A 100 -2.70 -10.81 10.92
N PRO A 101 -2.81 -11.29 12.17
CA PRO A 101 -2.52 -12.68 12.46
C PRO A 101 -3.70 -13.59 12.05
N THR A 102 -3.39 -14.79 11.57
CA THR A 102 -4.40 -15.78 11.12
C THR A 102 -5.07 -16.53 12.28
N ARG A 103 -4.49 -16.43 13.48
CA ARG A 103 -5.01 -17.04 14.71
C ARG A 103 -4.86 -16.04 15.87
N ARG A 104 -5.69 -16.21 16.91
CA ARG A 104 -5.57 -15.39 18.13
C ARG A 104 -4.20 -15.59 18.78
N ALA A 105 -3.60 -14.48 19.21
CA ALA A 105 -2.31 -14.54 19.88
C ALA A 105 -2.40 -15.32 21.20
N ALA A 106 -1.40 -16.17 21.47
CA ALA A 106 -1.26 -16.82 22.75
C ALA A 106 -0.53 -15.88 23.73
N VAL A 107 -1.05 -15.75 24.94
CA VAL A 107 -0.45 -14.94 26.01
C VAL A 107 0.12 -15.87 27.07
N ARG A 108 1.36 -15.62 27.50
CA ARG A 108 2.00 -16.26 28.65
C ARG A 108 2.60 -15.15 29.52
N GLY A 109 2.11 -14.96 30.75
CA GLY A 109 2.60 -13.93 31.68
C GLY A 109 1.48 -13.16 32.40
N GLY A 110 1.82 -12.02 33.00
CA GLY A 110 1.06 -11.39 34.09
C GLY A 110 0.40 -10.02 33.84
N PHE A 111 0.54 -9.38 32.68
CA PHE A 111 -0.20 -8.12 32.41
C PHE A 111 -1.66 -8.37 32.02
N SER A 112 -2.53 -7.39 32.30
CA SER A 112 -3.90 -7.37 31.75
C SER A 112 -3.83 -7.10 30.25
N VAL A 113 -4.16 -8.13 29.48
CA VAL A 113 -4.04 -8.15 28.02
C VAL A 113 -5.37 -8.59 27.45
N ARG A 114 -5.99 -7.72 26.64
CA ARG A 114 -7.22 -8.04 25.89
C ARG A 114 -6.95 -8.04 24.38
N ASP A 115 -7.76 -8.80 23.65
CA ASP A 115 -7.70 -8.83 22.19
C ASP A 115 -8.16 -7.49 21.61
N SER A 116 -7.43 -6.96 20.63
CA SER A 116 -7.92 -5.90 19.74
C SER A 116 -8.76 -6.50 18.61
N GLU A 117 -9.57 -5.68 17.94
CA GLU A 117 -10.34 -6.12 16.76
C GLU A 117 -9.45 -6.51 15.57
N ALA A 118 -8.24 -5.94 15.50
CA ALA A 118 -7.23 -6.24 14.49
C ALA A 118 -6.36 -7.46 14.83
N GLY A 119 -6.75 -8.29 15.81
CA GLY A 119 -6.02 -9.49 16.20
C GLY A 119 -4.70 -9.22 16.95
N GLY A 120 -4.41 -7.96 17.25
CA GLY A 120 -3.34 -7.51 18.12
C GLY A 120 -3.69 -7.63 19.60
N LYS A 121 -3.09 -6.78 20.42
CA LYS A 121 -3.30 -6.74 21.88
C LYS A 121 -3.41 -5.33 22.41
N ILE A 122 -4.30 -5.18 23.39
CA ILE A 122 -4.49 -3.96 24.14
C ILE A 122 -4.00 -4.22 25.55
N ILE A 123 -3.04 -3.42 25.98
CA ILE A 123 -2.26 -3.60 27.20
C ILE A 123 -2.60 -2.47 28.15
N SER A 124 -2.94 -2.83 29.38
CA SER A 124 -3.12 -1.88 30.48
C SER A 124 -2.10 -2.17 31.57
N LEU A 125 -1.47 -1.13 32.10
CA LEU A 125 -0.55 -1.24 33.23
C LEU A 125 -1.32 -1.23 34.56
N TYR A 126 -0.87 -2.03 35.51
CA TYR A 126 -1.47 -2.09 36.85
C TYR A 126 -1.27 -0.77 37.62
N GLY A 127 -0.19 -0.04 37.31
CA GLY A 127 0.14 1.26 37.90
C GLY A 127 -0.75 2.43 37.45
N GLY A 128 -1.69 2.24 36.52
CA GLY A 128 -2.50 3.33 35.94
C GLY A 128 -1.98 3.79 34.58
N PRO A 129 -2.37 4.99 34.10
CA PRO A 129 -2.05 5.45 32.75
C PRO A 129 -0.54 5.49 32.46
N PHE A 130 -0.18 5.26 31.19
CA PHE A 130 1.18 5.44 30.69
C PHE A 130 1.55 6.92 30.80
N ARG A 131 2.63 7.21 31.53
CA ARG A 131 3.07 8.58 31.80
C ARG A 131 4.24 8.99 30.91
N ASN A 132 5.24 8.12 30.79
CA ASN A 132 6.42 8.33 29.96
C ASN A 132 6.53 7.25 28.90
N GLY A 133 7.25 7.56 27.82
CA GLY A 133 7.60 6.60 26.78
C GLY A 133 8.82 7.06 26.02
N GLY A 134 9.66 6.11 25.62
CA GLY A 134 10.82 6.41 24.79
C GLY A 134 11.36 5.18 24.08
N TRP A 135 11.82 5.39 22.85
CA TRP A 135 12.52 4.37 22.09
C TRP A 135 13.99 4.33 22.48
N VAL A 136 14.49 3.13 22.75
CA VAL A 136 15.89 2.89 23.08
C VAL A 136 16.41 1.76 22.21
N ARG A 137 17.57 1.96 21.59
CA ARG A 137 18.29 0.90 20.89
C ARG A 137 19.26 0.21 21.83
N ALA A 138 18.93 -0.99 22.30
CA ALA A 138 19.72 -1.75 23.27
C ALA A 138 19.40 -3.26 23.22
N SER A 139 20.22 -4.07 23.89
CA SER A 139 19.97 -5.50 24.12
C SER A 139 19.14 -5.73 25.39
N PHE A 140 18.56 -6.93 25.53
CA PHE A 140 17.93 -7.30 26.80
C PHE A 140 18.93 -7.35 27.95
N ARG A 141 20.18 -7.76 27.70
CA ARG A 141 21.23 -7.76 28.74
C ARG A 141 21.47 -6.38 29.34
N GLU A 142 21.38 -5.32 28.54
CA GLU A 142 21.64 -3.96 29.00
C GLU A 142 20.45 -3.34 29.74
N ARG A 143 19.23 -3.78 29.44
CA ARG A 143 17.99 -3.08 29.84
C ARG A 143 17.00 -3.89 30.65
N ALA A 144 17.00 -5.22 30.52
CA ALA A 144 16.12 -6.10 31.29
C ALA A 144 16.78 -6.53 32.62
N PRO A 145 16.00 -6.78 33.68
CA PRO A 145 16.53 -7.29 34.95
C PRO A 145 17.22 -8.64 34.78
N ALA A 146 18.32 -8.85 35.51
CA ALA A 146 19.19 -10.02 35.36
C ALA A 146 18.43 -11.35 35.58
N GLU A 147 17.50 -11.36 36.54
CA GLU A 147 16.64 -12.48 36.87
C GLU A 147 15.69 -12.90 35.73
N ARG A 148 15.40 -11.98 34.79
CA ARG A 148 14.53 -12.23 33.63
C ARG A 148 15.29 -12.73 32.41
N LEU A 149 16.61 -12.56 32.36
CA LEU A 149 17.42 -12.99 31.21
C LEU A 149 17.39 -14.51 31.01
N ALA A 150 17.30 -15.30 32.08
CA ALA A 150 17.19 -16.76 31.99
C ALA A 150 15.86 -17.19 31.37
N GLU A 151 14.77 -16.53 31.74
CA GLU A 151 13.42 -16.76 31.22
C GLU A 151 13.33 -16.41 29.72
N LEU A 152 13.91 -15.26 29.33
CA LEU A 152 13.99 -14.84 27.92
C LEU A 152 14.77 -15.83 27.06
N ARG A 153 15.92 -16.34 27.54
CA ARG A 153 16.69 -17.37 26.85
C ARG A 153 15.90 -18.67 26.73
N GLY A 154 15.21 -19.09 27.79
CA GLY A 154 14.35 -20.28 27.80
C GLY A 154 13.20 -20.19 26.79
N ALA A 155 12.71 -18.98 26.54
CA ALA A 155 11.72 -18.69 25.50
C ALA A 155 12.31 -18.55 24.08
N GLY A 156 13.63 -18.68 23.91
CA GLY A 156 14.31 -18.65 22.61
C GLY A 156 14.74 -17.27 22.13
N TYR A 157 14.72 -16.24 22.99
CA TYR A 157 15.25 -14.92 22.65
C TYR A 157 16.76 -14.87 22.81
N ASP A 158 17.45 -14.30 21.82
CA ASP A 158 18.84 -13.87 21.99
C ASP A 158 18.85 -12.61 22.86
N VAL A 159 19.42 -12.70 24.07
CA VAL A 159 19.46 -11.57 25.01
C VAL A 159 20.56 -10.54 24.71
N ASP A 160 21.51 -10.90 23.85
CA ASP A 160 22.64 -10.07 23.44
C ASP A 160 22.34 -9.27 22.16
N GLN A 161 21.34 -9.70 21.38
CA GLN A 161 20.88 -8.96 20.20
C GLN A 161 20.33 -7.57 20.57
N VAL A 162 20.94 -6.54 19.99
CA VAL A 162 20.52 -5.14 20.04
C VAL A 162 19.28 -4.92 19.17
N ARG A 163 18.25 -4.27 19.73
CA ARG A 163 16.97 -4.00 19.06
C ARG A 163 16.37 -2.67 19.53
N ASP A 164 15.34 -2.22 18.83
CA ASP A 164 14.53 -1.09 19.27
C ASP A 164 13.54 -1.56 20.35
N LEU A 165 13.63 -0.95 21.52
CA LEU A 165 12.81 -1.23 22.70
C LEU A 165 11.95 0.00 23.00
N LEU A 166 10.66 -0.21 23.25
CA LEU A 166 9.81 0.82 23.82
C LEU A 166 9.86 0.68 25.34
N VAL A 167 10.42 1.69 26.01
CA VAL A 167 10.48 1.76 27.47
C VAL A 167 9.38 2.70 27.95
N VAL A 168 8.48 2.20 28.80
CA VAL A 168 7.36 2.97 29.31
C VAL A 168 7.28 2.90 30.83
N ASP A 169 6.76 3.97 31.43
CA ASP A 169 6.47 4.02 32.86
C ASP A 169 4.97 4.22 33.07
N GLY A 170 4.39 3.44 33.99
CA GLY A 170 3.06 3.70 34.52
C GLY A 170 3.11 4.73 35.64
N GLU A 171 2.01 5.44 35.87
CA GLU A 171 1.93 6.49 36.90
C GLU A 171 2.34 6.01 38.31
N ARG A 172 2.03 4.75 38.66
CA ARG A 172 2.31 4.16 39.97
C ARG A 172 3.21 2.93 39.92
N ASP A 173 3.83 2.65 38.77
CA ASP A 173 4.71 1.48 38.63
C ASP A 173 6.12 1.78 39.18
N PRO A 174 6.70 0.90 39.99
CA PRO A 174 8.01 1.11 40.60
C PRO A 174 9.18 0.91 39.62
N HIS A 175 8.94 0.26 38.48
CA HIS A 175 9.93 -0.06 37.46
C HIS A 175 9.38 0.15 36.05
N PRO A 176 10.22 0.59 35.09
CA PRO A 176 9.81 0.71 33.69
C PRO A 176 9.42 -0.64 33.12
N THR A 177 8.39 -0.65 32.29
CA THR A 177 8.04 -1.79 31.44
C THR A 177 8.78 -1.67 30.11
N LEU A 178 9.48 -2.73 29.72
CA LEU A 178 10.14 -2.82 28.42
C LEU A 178 9.30 -3.63 27.46
N PHE A 179 8.92 -3.04 26.34
CA PHE A 179 8.35 -3.76 25.21
C PHE A 179 9.43 -3.99 24.15
N ALA A 180 9.64 -5.26 23.85
CA ALA A 180 10.48 -5.71 22.76
C ALA A 180 9.62 -6.41 21.70
N PHE A 181 9.96 -6.17 20.45
CA PHE A 181 9.23 -6.71 19.30
C PHE A 181 10.09 -7.74 18.59
N SER A 182 9.46 -8.78 18.05
CA SER A 182 10.18 -9.83 17.34
C SER A 182 10.85 -9.29 16.07
N ALA A 183 12.16 -9.53 15.96
CA ALA A 183 12.92 -9.26 14.73
C ALA A 183 12.70 -10.34 13.66
N ASP A 184 12.11 -11.49 14.02
CA ASP A 184 11.83 -12.60 13.12
C ASP A 184 10.38 -12.53 12.61
N ALA A 185 10.21 -12.32 11.30
CA ALA A 185 8.91 -12.26 10.66
C ALA A 185 8.18 -13.61 10.67
N ALA A 186 8.90 -14.73 10.80
CA ALA A 186 8.31 -16.07 10.92
C ALA A 186 7.77 -16.37 12.32
N LYS A 187 8.09 -15.53 13.32
CA LYS A 187 7.65 -15.64 14.71
C LYS A 187 7.25 -14.26 15.25
N PRO A 188 6.18 -13.63 14.71
CA PRO A 188 5.78 -12.30 15.15
C PRO A 188 5.25 -12.38 16.58
N GLY A 189 5.74 -11.49 17.44
CA GLY A 189 5.39 -11.46 18.85
C GLY A 189 5.95 -10.25 19.57
N ILE A 190 5.41 -9.98 20.75
CA ILE A 190 5.89 -8.95 21.67
C ILE A 190 6.30 -9.61 22.97
N VAL A 191 7.37 -9.11 23.55
CA VAL A 191 7.74 -9.40 24.93
C VAL A 191 7.61 -8.13 25.75
N GLY A 192 6.73 -8.15 26.74
CA GLY A 192 6.71 -7.15 27.81
C GLY A 192 7.55 -7.66 28.99
N VAL A 193 8.47 -6.86 29.50
CA VAL A 193 9.28 -7.17 30.68
C VAL A 193 9.06 -6.09 31.74
N CYS A 194 8.50 -6.47 32.89
CA CYS A 194 8.42 -5.63 34.09
C CYS A 194 8.68 -6.53 35.32
N SER A 195 7.72 -6.66 36.24
CA SER A 195 7.80 -7.60 37.38
C SER A 195 7.84 -9.07 36.94
N GLU A 196 7.22 -9.38 35.79
CA GLU A 196 7.24 -10.67 35.13
C GLU A 196 7.52 -10.51 33.64
N VAL A 197 7.98 -11.58 32.98
CA VAL A 197 8.07 -11.62 31.51
C VAL A 197 6.71 -12.04 30.96
N THR A 198 6.14 -11.21 30.09
CA THR A 198 4.93 -11.54 29.34
C THR A 198 5.27 -11.68 27.87
N ILE A 199 5.02 -12.86 27.32
CA ILE A 199 5.25 -13.18 25.91
C ILE A 199 3.90 -13.29 25.23
N ILE A 200 3.73 -12.48 24.19
CA ILE A 200 2.57 -12.48 23.30
C ILE A 200 3.06 -13.00 21.95
N ASP A 201 2.64 -14.22 21.59
CA ASP A 201 2.91 -14.83 20.29
C ASP A 201 1.69 -14.62 19.39
N PHE A 202 1.82 -13.76 18.37
CA PHE A 202 0.74 -13.47 17.43
C PHE A 202 0.40 -14.65 16.50
N GLY A 203 1.17 -15.75 16.55
CA GLY A 203 1.13 -16.80 15.55
C GLY A 203 1.72 -16.34 14.23
N PRO A 204 2.14 -17.25 13.34
CA PRO A 204 2.59 -16.84 12.01
C PRO A 204 1.48 -16.04 11.35
N GLY A 205 1.77 -14.76 11.05
CA GLY A 205 0.95 -13.99 10.13
C GLY A 205 0.88 -14.75 8.81
N ALA A 206 -0.19 -14.56 8.04
CA ALA A 206 -0.12 -14.98 6.65
C ALA A 206 1.12 -14.28 6.06
N ALA A 207 2.09 -15.03 5.52
CA ALA A 207 3.06 -14.43 4.61
C ALA A 207 2.23 -13.59 3.63
N PRO A 208 2.58 -12.31 3.37
CA PRO A 208 1.77 -11.47 2.49
C PRO A 208 1.51 -12.28 1.23
N ALA A 209 0.23 -12.55 0.96
CA ALA A 209 -0.14 -13.42 -0.14
C ALA A 209 0.52 -12.88 -1.42
N PRO A 210 1.10 -13.75 -2.25
CA PRO A 210 1.81 -13.31 -3.45
C PRO A 210 0.87 -12.52 -4.35
N ILE A 211 1.06 -11.20 -4.43
CA ILE A 211 0.26 -10.33 -5.27
C ILE A 211 0.61 -10.62 -6.73
N ALA A 212 -0.42 -10.73 -7.56
CA ALA A 212 -0.26 -10.88 -8.99
C ALA A 212 0.30 -9.60 -9.62
N VAL A 213 1.46 -9.72 -10.27
CA VAL A 213 1.98 -8.70 -11.18
C VAL A 213 1.41 -8.93 -12.55
N ARG A 214 0.66 -7.94 -13.04
CA ARG A 214 -0.27 -8.07 -14.16
C ARG A 214 0.06 -7.10 -15.27
N LYS A 215 0.15 -7.67 -16.48
CA LYS A 215 0.41 -6.97 -17.74
C LYS A 215 1.62 -6.01 -17.76
N PRO A 216 2.78 -6.31 -17.15
CA PRO A 216 4.01 -5.75 -17.68
C PRO A 216 4.15 -5.98 -19.19
N VAL A 217 4.21 -4.90 -19.95
CA VAL A 217 4.51 -4.91 -21.39
C VAL A 217 5.65 -3.96 -21.69
N ILE A 218 6.60 -4.42 -22.51
CA ILE A 218 7.83 -3.70 -22.81
C ILE A 218 7.85 -3.36 -24.31
N TYR A 219 7.93 -2.06 -24.61
CA TYR A 219 8.07 -1.49 -25.94
C TYR A 219 9.51 -1.00 -26.15
N LEU A 220 10.02 -1.15 -27.37
CA LEU A 220 11.39 -0.77 -27.73
C LEU A 220 11.36 0.16 -28.95
N TYR A 221 11.96 1.35 -28.83
CA TYR A 221 12.00 2.37 -29.87
C TYR A 221 13.43 2.81 -30.15
N PRO A 222 14.26 1.98 -30.80
CA PRO A 222 15.60 2.39 -31.21
C PRO A 222 15.54 3.43 -32.33
N GLU A 223 16.57 4.27 -32.47
CA GLU A 223 16.62 5.29 -33.54
C GLU A 223 16.73 4.69 -34.95
N ARG A 224 17.25 3.47 -35.04
CA ARG A 224 17.39 2.68 -36.27
C ARG A 224 17.04 1.23 -35.98
N THR A 225 16.61 0.49 -37.00
CA THR A 225 16.33 -0.94 -36.84
C THR A 225 17.55 -1.67 -36.30
N THR A 226 17.43 -2.25 -35.10
CA THR A 226 18.56 -2.75 -34.31
C THR A 226 18.18 -4.08 -33.67
N THR A 227 19.16 -4.98 -33.53
CA THR A 227 18.99 -6.18 -32.70
C THR A 227 19.10 -5.78 -31.24
N VAL A 228 18.07 -6.10 -30.46
CA VAL A 228 18.00 -5.80 -29.03
C VAL A 228 17.84 -7.09 -28.25
N GLU A 229 18.65 -7.25 -27.20
CA GLU A 229 18.50 -8.26 -26.18
C GLU A 229 17.86 -7.66 -24.94
N VAL A 230 16.83 -8.32 -24.42
CA VAL A 230 16.11 -7.89 -23.21
C VAL A 230 16.10 -9.04 -22.22
N GLY A 231 16.82 -8.90 -21.11
CA GLY A 231 16.84 -9.84 -20.00
C GLY A 231 15.94 -9.36 -18.86
N LEU A 232 15.22 -10.30 -18.23
CA LEU A 232 14.35 -10.04 -17.08
C LEU A 232 14.72 -10.97 -15.92
N GLN A 233 14.98 -10.38 -14.76
CA GLN A 233 15.13 -11.11 -13.51
C GLN A 233 14.06 -10.61 -12.53
N LEU A 234 13.30 -11.56 -11.97
CA LEU A 234 12.19 -11.27 -11.07
C LEU A 234 12.49 -11.80 -9.67
N GLU A 235 12.34 -10.98 -8.63
CA GLU A 235 12.29 -11.41 -7.24
C GLU A 235 10.90 -11.99 -6.91
N GLY A 236 10.59 -13.11 -7.56
CA GLY A 236 9.29 -13.77 -7.57
C GLY A 236 9.25 -14.86 -8.65
N GLU A 237 8.07 -15.36 -8.97
CA GLU A 237 7.91 -16.37 -10.03
C GLU A 237 7.22 -15.77 -11.25
N LEU A 238 7.77 -16.05 -12.43
CA LEU A 238 7.11 -15.72 -13.69
C LEU A 238 5.95 -16.69 -13.92
N SER A 239 4.75 -16.14 -14.11
CA SER A 239 3.54 -16.92 -14.38
C SER A 239 3.20 -16.99 -15.86
N ALA A 240 3.54 -15.94 -16.63
CA ALA A 240 3.37 -15.91 -18.07
C ALA A 240 4.47 -15.07 -18.73
N VAL A 241 4.91 -15.48 -19.92
CA VAL A 241 5.90 -14.76 -20.73
C VAL A 241 5.55 -14.94 -22.20
N TYR A 242 5.50 -13.85 -22.96
CA TYR A 242 5.31 -13.91 -24.40
C TYR A 242 6.04 -12.75 -25.12
N PRO A 243 6.76 -13.01 -26.22
CA PRO A 243 7.16 -14.32 -26.75
C PRO A 243 7.93 -15.17 -25.73
N ALA A 244 8.11 -16.47 -25.99
CA ALA A 244 8.88 -17.30 -25.07
C ALA A 244 10.35 -16.83 -25.01
N MET A 245 10.85 -16.57 -23.81
CA MET A 245 12.28 -16.28 -23.56
C MET A 245 13.15 -17.52 -23.76
N HIS A 246 14.42 -17.29 -24.11
CA HIS A 246 15.48 -18.31 -24.17
C HIS A 246 16.63 -17.84 -23.29
N ASP A 247 17.12 -18.70 -22.41
CA ASP A 247 18.18 -18.36 -21.44
C ASP A 247 17.88 -17.08 -20.63
N GLY A 248 16.61 -16.89 -20.23
CA GLY A 248 16.15 -15.75 -19.44
C GLY A 248 16.11 -14.41 -20.18
N ARG A 249 16.15 -14.42 -21.52
CA ARG A 249 16.07 -13.20 -22.33
C ARG A 249 15.24 -13.35 -23.61
N TRP A 250 14.78 -12.21 -24.13
CA TRP A 250 14.30 -12.05 -25.50
C TRP A 250 15.43 -11.51 -26.39
N THR A 251 15.45 -11.94 -27.65
CA THR A 251 16.30 -11.36 -28.70
C THR A 251 15.43 -11.02 -29.89
N VAL A 252 15.24 -9.72 -30.14
CA VAL A 252 14.35 -9.22 -31.19
C VAL A 252 15.08 -8.26 -32.11
N THR A 253 14.59 -8.13 -33.34
CA THR A 253 14.91 -6.98 -34.19
C THR A 253 13.84 -5.93 -33.93
N ALA A 254 14.20 -4.83 -33.27
CA ALA A 254 13.31 -3.72 -32.97
C ALA A 254 13.46 -2.61 -34.03
N SER A 255 12.35 -2.07 -34.52
CA SER A 255 12.35 -0.93 -35.45
C SER A 255 11.98 0.38 -34.75
N PRO A 256 12.29 1.55 -35.34
CA PRO A 256 11.88 2.84 -34.77
C PRO A 256 10.36 3.02 -34.65
N SER A 257 9.55 2.24 -35.38
CA SER A 257 8.09 2.27 -35.25
C SER A 257 7.56 1.50 -34.03
N GLY A 258 8.43 0.79 -33.29
CA GLY A 258 8.05 -0.08 -32.18
C GLY A 258 7.68 -1.50 -32.61
N GLU A 259 7.85 -1.86 -33.88
CA GLU A 259 7.66 -3.25 -34.33
C GLU A 259 8.84 -4.11 -33.85
N LEU A 260 8.53 -5.26 -33.24
CA LEU A 260 9.49 -6.23 -32.74
C LEU A 260 9.38 -7.53 -33.53
N VAL A 261 10.44 -7.95 -34.20
CA VAL A 261 10.49 -9.26 -34.85
C VAL A 261 11.30 -10.22 -34.00
N ASP A 262 10.67 -11.28 -33.49
CA ASP A 262 11.37 -12.37 -32.81
C ASP A 262 12.32 -13.04 -33.80
N ARG A 263 13.63 -12.98 -33.53
CA ARG A 263 14.65 -13.47 -34.46
C ARG A 263 14.66 -14.98 -34.63
N ARG A 264 14.05 -15.71 -33.69
CA ARG A 264 13.97 -17.18 -33.73
C ARG A 264 12.75 -17.65 -34.50
N THR A 265 11.60 -17.03 -34.28
CA THR A 265 10.33 -17.45 -34.90
C THR A 265 9.96 -16.66 -36.14
N GLY A 266 10.57 -15.49 -36.35
CA GLY A 266 10.22 -14.54 -37.41
C GLY A 266 8.87 -13.84 -37.20
N ARG A 267 8.21 -14.06 -36.06
CA ARG A 267 6.92 -13.43 -35.75
C ARG A 267 7.10 -11.97 -35.36
N SER A 268 6.16 -11.14 -35.81
CA SER A 268 6.08 -9.74 -35.44
C SER A 268 5.21 -9.57 -34.18
N HIS A 269 5.65 -8.70 -33.30
CA HIS A 269 5.07 -8.40 -32.00
C HIS A 269 5.10 -6.88 -31.78
N ARG A 270 4.12 -6.38 -31.03
CA ARG A 270 4.04 -4.96 -30.65
C ARG A 270 4.81 -4.63 -29.37
N TYR A 271 4.92 -5.61 -28.48
CA TYR A 271 5.60 -5.51 -27.21
C TYR A 271 6.05 -6.91 -26.75
N LEU A 272 6.99 -6.95 -25.82
CA LEU A 272 7.28 -8.12 -25.00
C LEU A 272 6.34 -8.09 -23.79
N PHE A 273 5.95 -9.24 -23.27
CA PHE A 273 4.96 -9.36 -22.19
C PHE A 273 5.43 -10.36 -21.16
N TRP A 274 5.18 -10.04 -19.90
CA TRP A 274 5.34 -10.96 -18.79
C TRP A 274 4.31 -10.71 -17.70
N GLU A 275 4.05 -11.73 -16.88
CA GLU A 275 3.33 -11.66 -15.61
C GLU A 275 4.08 -12.50 -14.57
N GLY A 276 3.83 -12.23 -13.30
CA GLY A 276 4.46 -12.97 -12.22
C GLY A 276 3.85 -12.69 -10.87
N THR A 277 4.60 -13.03 -9.83
CA THR A 277 4.18 -12.89 -8.44
C THR A 277 5.16 -12.06 -7.64
N ARG A 278 4.65 -11.23 -6.72
CA ARG A 278 5.46 -10.52 -5.72
C ARG A 278 4.84 -10.65 -4.34
N THR A 279 5.64 -11.01 -3.35
CA THR A 279 5.26 -10.86 -1.95
C THR A 279 5.43 -9.40 -1.49
N GLY A 280 4.33 -8.75 -1.15
CA GLY A 280 4.33 -7.46 -0.46
C GLY A 280 4.60 -6.24 -1.35
N TRP A 281 3.58 -5.38 -1.49
CA TRP A 281 3.70 -3.99 -1.93
C TRP A 281 3.13 -3.09 -0.84
N PRO A 282 3.93 -2.25 -0.17
CA PRO A 282 3.38 -1.27 0.74
C PRO A 282 2.65 -0.19 -0.08
N LEU A 283 1.39 0.07 0.27
CA LEU A 283 0.68 1.24 -0.23
C LEU A 283 0.92 2.40 0.74
N ASP A 284 1.80 3.32 0.35
CA ASP A 284 2.05 4.55 1.07
C ASP A 284 0.99 5.60 0.68
N LEU A 285 0.11 5.96 1.63
CA LEU A 285 -0.98 6.90 1.38
C LEU A 285 -0.50 8.33 1.12
N GLU A 286 0.67 8.73 1.61
CA GLU A 286 1.27 10.04 1.32
C GLU A 286 1.70 10.13 -0.15
N ARG A 287 1.99 8.99 -0.78
CA ARG A 287 2.38 8.88 -2.19
C ARG A 287 1.26 8.37 -3.09
N ALA A 288 0.04 8.25 -2.56
CA ALA A 288 -1.11 7.70 -3.28
C ALA A 288 -2.07 8.80 -3.79
N HIS A 289 -2.92 8.41 -4.73
CA HIS A 289 -4.08 9.16 -5.19
C HIS A 289 -5.35 8.39 -4.81
N CYS A 290 -6.40 9.08 -4.39
CA CYS A 290 -7.72 8.50 -4.18
C CYS A 290 -8.65 9.05 -5.26
N ILE A 291 -9.03 8.22 -6.23
CA ILE A 291 -9.90 8.63 -7.34
C ILE A 291 -11.20 7.84 -7.35
N PRO A 292 -12.34 8.46 -7.68
CA PRO A 292 -13.57 7.73 -7.98
C PRO A 292 -13.39 6.82 -9.21
N GLY A 293 -14.02 5.65 -9.25
CA GLY A 293 -13.93 4.75 -10.40
C GLY A 293 -14.36 5.40 -11.72
N ARG A 294 -15.37 6.26 -11.69
CA ARG A 294 -15.83 7.04 -12.86
C ARG A 294 -14.77 7.98 -13.46
N GLU A 295 -13.72 8.32 -12.69
CA GLU A 295 -12.62 9.19 -13.12
C GLU A 295 -11.35 8.40 -13.50
N ALA A 296 -11.41 7.06 -13.49
CA ALA A 296 -10.27 6.19 -13.78
C ALA A 296 -9.68 6.44 -15.17
N ALA A 297 -10.51 6.62 -16.20
CA ALA A 297 -10.02 6.89 -17.57
C ALA A 297 -9.17 8.16 -17.61
N SER A 298 -9.71 9.28 -17.12
CA SER A 298 -9.01 10.56 -17.10
C SER A 298 -7.77 10.54 -16.20
N PHE A 299 -7.74 9.74 -15.14
CA PHE A 299 -6.52 9.55 -14.34
C PHE A 299 -5.45 8.79 -15.14
N LEU A 300 -5.80 7.68 -15.78
CA LEU A 300 -4.86 6.90 -16.60
C LEU A 300 -4.30 7.73 -17.76
N GLU A 301 -5.13 8.55 -18.41
CA GLU A 301 -4.68 9.49 -19.46
C GLU A 301 -3.66 10.52 -18.94
N ARG A 302 -3.83 11.05 -17.72
CA ARG A 302 -2.83 11.91 -17.09
C ARG A 302 -1.53 11.16 -16.77
N VAL A 303 -1.63 9.89 -16.36
CA VAL A 303 -0.45 9.03 -16.18
C VAL A 303 0.27 8.86 -17.51
N CYS A 304 -0.45 8.56 -18.60
CA CYS A 304 0.12 8.47 -19.94
C CYS A 304 0.86 9.75 -20.34
N GLU A 305 0.20 10.91 -20.21
CA GLU A 305 0.79 12.22 -20.56
C GLU A 305 2.05 12.49 -19.74
N SER A 306 1.99 12.27 -18.43
CA SER A 306 3.12 12.50 -17.52
C SER A 306 4.31 11.61 -17.85
N HIS A 307 4.09 10.35 -18.25
CA HIS A 307 5.15 9.42 -18.62
C HIS A 307 5.52 9.48 -20.11
N ALA A 308 5.04 10.49 -20.84
CA ALA A 308 5.26 10.63 -22.27
C ALA A 308 4.94 9.35 -23.07
N LEU A 309 3.86 8.65 -22.71
CA LEU A 309 3.39 7.46 -23.43
C LEU A 309 2.82 7.86 -24.79
N THR A 310 3.03 7.03 -25.81
CA THR A 310 2.40 7.24 -27.12
C THR A 310 0.91 6.91 -27.06
N ASP A 311 0.09 7.42 -27.98
CA ASP A 311 -1.34 7.07 -28.08
C ASP A 311 -1.57 5.56 -28.13
N HIS A 312 -0.66 4.85 -28.78
CA HIS A 312 -0.64 3.42 -28.91
C HIS A 312 -0.44 2.69 -27.57
N GLU A 313 0.54 3.12 -26.79
CA GLU A 313 0.83 2.57 -25.46
C GLU A 313 -0.26 2.95 -24.46
N CYS A 314 -0.73 4.20 -24.51
CA CYS A 314 -1.80 4.69 -23.64
C CYS A 314 -3.11 3.94 -23.90
N GLY A 315 -3.47 3.71 -25.17
CA GLY A 315 -4.63 2.89 -25.53
C GLY A 315 -4.54 1.48 -24.95
N ASP A 316 -3.36 0.84 -25.01
CA ASP A 316 -3.17 -0.50 -24.43
C ASP A 316 -3.28 -0.48 -22.89
N MET A 317 -2.69 0.52 -22.22
CA MET A 317 -2.76 0.69 -20.76
C MET A 317 -4.20 0.92 -20.29
N VAL A 318 -4.89 1.89 -20.90
CA VAL A 318 -6.25 2.28 -20.53
C VAL A 318 -7.21 1.12 -20.75
N THR A 319 -7.16 0.47 -21.92
CA THR A 319 -8.08 -0.65 -22.21
C THR A 319 -7.89 -1.85 -21.30
N TYR A 320 -6.67 -2.08 -20.79
CA TYR A 320 -6.41 -3.14 -19.81
C TYR A 320 -6.92 -2.79 -18.41
N TRP A 321 -6.56 -1.61 -17.87
CA TRP A 321 -6.83 -1.25 -16.47
C TRP A 321 -8.22 -0.66 -16.21
N LEU A 322 -8.80 0.05 -17.20
CA LEU A 322 -10.08 0.75 -17.03
C LEU A 322 -11.23 -0.16 -16.56
N PRO A 323 -11.43 -1.38 -17.12
CA PRO A 323 -12.54 -2.24 -16.69
C PRO A 323 -12.49 -2.63 -15.21
N GLU A 324 -11.31 -2.63 -14.59
CA GLU A 324 -11.13 -2.96 -13.18
C GLU A 324 -11.30 -1.73 -12.31
N LEU A 325 -10.57 -0.65 -12.60
CA LEU A 325 -10.62 0.58 -11.83
C LEU A 325 -12.01 1.24 -11.86
N ALA A 326 -12.70 1.20 -13.00
CA ALA A 326 -14.02 1.84 -13.15
C ALA A 326 -15.15 1.14 -12.37
N ARG A 327 -14.95 -0.13 -11.97
CA ARG A 327 -15.94 -0.87 -11.17
C ARG A 327 -15.86 -0.56 -9.68
N ASN A 328 -14.74 0.01 -9.23
CA ASN A 328 -14.53 0.34 -7.84
C ASN A 328 -15.19 1.69 -7.50
N PRO A 329 -15.80 1.85 -6.31
CA PRO A 329 -16.31 3.15 -5.89
C PRO A 329 -15.18 4.20 -5.87
N TYR A 330 -14.07 3.85 -5.20
CA TYR A 330 -12.83 4.59 -5.20
C TYR A 330 -11.63 3.64 -5.38
N ASN A 331 -10.54 4.18 -5.93
CA ASN A 331 -9.26 3.50 -6.08
C ASN A 331 -8.18 4.32 -5.37
N LEU A 332 -7.44 3.66 -4.48
CA LEU A 332 -6.19 4.17 -3.93
C LEU A 332 -5.07 3.70 -4.85
N ILE A 333 -4.41 4.61 -5.55
CA ILE A 333 -3.44 4.30 -6.60
C ILE A 333 -2.10 4.93 -6.25
N ALA A 334 -1.03 4.15 -6.29
CA ALA A 334 0.34 4.67 -6.22
C ALA A 334 1.15 4.18 -7.43
N LEU A 335 2.03 5.06 -7.94
CA LEU A 335 3.04 4.68 -8.92
C LEU A 335 4.33 4.35 -8.18
N VAL A 336 4.79 3.13 -8.34
CA VAL A 336 6.03 2.66 -7.72
C VAL A 336 7.21 3.35 -8.37
N ASP A 337 8.14 3.87 -7.57
CA ASP A 337 9.38 4.46 -8.10
C ASP A 337 10.26 3.42 -8.80
N GLU A 338 11.00 3.87 -9.81
CA GLU A 338 11.82 3.00 -10.66
C GLU A 338 12.89 2.23 -9.89
N GLU A 339 13.43 2.79 -8.80
CA GLU A 339 14.43 2.12 -7.98
C GLU A 339 13.82 0.92 -7.25
N THR A 340 12.66 1.11 -6.60
CA THR A 340 11.93 0.04 -5.92
C THR A 340 11.45 -1.01 -6.90
N TYR A 341 10.90 -0.60 -8.04
CA TYR A 341 10.47 -1.54 -9.07
C TYR A 341 11.65 -2.28 -9.71
N GLY A 342 12.79 -1.61 -9.91
CA GLY A 342 14.01 -2.18 -10.49
C GLY A 342 14.67 -3.24 -9.62
N ARG A 343 14.60 -3.11 -8.28
CA ARG A 343 15.01 -4.17 -7.34
C ARG A 343 14.18 -5.44 -7.51
N TYR A 344 12.87 -5.29 -7.69
CA TYR A 344 11.96 -6.42 -7.85
C TYR A 344 12.03 -7.06 -9.24
N ALA A 345 11.96 -6.24 -10.29
CA ALA A 345 11.99 -6.65 -11.68
C ALA A 345 13.16 -5.98 -12.38
N THR A 346 14.33 -6.59 -12.30
CA THR A 346 15.54 -6.08 -12.95
C THR A 346 15.46 -6.32 -14.45
N LEU A 347 15.45 -5.22 -15.21
CA LEU A 347 15.40 -5.21 -16.67
C LEU A 347 16.78 -4.84 -17.21
N ARG A 348 17.37 -5.72 -18.03
CA ARG A 348 18.62 -5.46 -18.74
C ARG A 348 18.36 -5.37 -20.23
N VAL A 349 18.76 -4.28 -20.86
CA VAL A 349 18.55 -4.05 -22.31
C VAL A 349 19.91 -3.78 -22.97
N GLU A 350 20.19 -4.47 -24.07
CA GLU A 350 21.40 -4.31 -24.87
C GLU A 350 21.04 -4.15 -26.36
N PRO A 351 21.51 -3.11 -27.07
CA PRO A 351 22.35 -2.01 -26.58
C PRO A 351 21.64 -1.19 -25.49
N ALA A 352 22.42 -0.55 -24.61
CA ALA A 352 21.86 0.27 -23.54
C ALA A 352 20.97 1.39 -24.12
N PRO A 353 19.73 1.56 -23.62
CA PRO A 353 18.85 2.63 -24.04
C PRO A 353 19.28 3.98 -23.44
N ASP A 354 18.99 5.05 -24.17
CA ASP A 354 19.18 6.42 -23.71
C ASP A 354 18.10 6.86 -22.72
N THR A 355 16.90 6.29 -22.86
CA THR A 355 15.74 6.58 -22.01
C THR A 355 15.04 5.28 -21.61
N VAL A 356 14.75 5.14 -20.32
CA VAL A 356 13.90 4.07 -19.79
C VAL A 356 12.75 4.71 -19.02
N ILE A 357 11.52 4.30 -19.31
CA ILE A 357 10.30 4.78 -18.65
C ILE A 357 9.58 3.56 -18.10
N ARG A 358 9.46 3.42 -16.77
CA ARG A 358 8.79 2.26 -16.16
C ARG A 358 7.67 2.71 -15.22
N SER A 359 6.44 2.72 -15.75
CA SER A 359 5.25 3.05 -14.98
C SER A 359 4.63 1.80 -14.38
N PHE A 360 4.94 1.50 -13.12
CA PHE A 360 4.32 0.38 -12.40
C PHE A 360 3.27 0.87 -11.40
N MET A 361 2.01 0.55 -11.65
CA MET A 361 0.88 1.00 -10.84
C MET A 361 0.47 -0.06 -9.82
N ILE A 362 0.43 0.28 -8.53
CA ILE A 362 -0.24 -0.52 -7.51
C ILE A 362 -1.54 0.17 -7.10
N PHE A 363 -2.59 -0.60 -6.84
CA PHE A 363 -3.85 -0.03 -6.39
C PHE A 363 -4.64 -0.92 -5.44
N ARG A 364 -5.50 -0.30 -4.64
CA ARG A 364 -6.46 -0.93 -3.73
C ARG A 364 -7.83 -0.30 -3.87
N ARG A 365 -8.88 -1.10 -3.85
CA ARG A 365 -10.27 -0.63 -3.79
C ARG A 365 -10.57 0.05 -2.45
N SER A 366 -11.39 1.09 -2.48
CA SER A 366 -12.04 1.65 -1.30
C SER A 366 -13.53 1.90 -1.55
N GLU A 367 -14.37 1.65 -0.54
CA GLU A 367 -15.80 1.97 -0.58
C GLU A 367 -16.06 3.48 -0.38
N VAL A 368 -15.13 4.16 0.30
CA VAL A 368 -15.22 5.57 0.67
C VAL A 368 -13.99 6.33 0.18
N PRO A 369 -14.08 7.65 -0.04
CA PRO A 369 -12.88 8.45 -0.28
C PRO A 369 -11.95 8.39 0.94
N VAL A 370 -10.65 8.31 0.69
CA VAL A 370 -9.60 8.29 1.73
C VAL A 370 -8.69 9.50 1.50
N GLU A 371 -8.32 10.15 2.59
CA GLU A 371 -7.34 11.24 2.55
C GLU A 371 -5.95 10.69 2.22
N VAL A 372 -5.30 11.30 1.23
CA VAL A 372 -4.02 10.87 0.66
C VAL A 372 -3.22 12.10 0.26
N GLY A 373 -1.91 11.94 0.09
CA GLY A 373 -1.03 13.07 -0.27
C GLY A 373 -1.22 13.59 -1.70
N ALA A 374 -1.69 12.74 -2.63
CA ALA A 374 -1.91 13.08 -4.04
C ALA A 374 -0.73 13.83 -4.69
N PRO A 375 0.49 13.27 -4.64
CA PRO A 375 1.68 13.96 -5.14
C PRO A 375 1.58 14.24 -6.66
N PRO A 376 2.33 15.21 -7.19
CA PRO A 376 2.44 15.39 -8.63
C PRO A 376 2.94 14.11 -9.32
N LEU A 377 2.36 13.78 -10.48
CA LEU A 377 2.81 12.62 -11.26
C LEU A 377 4.24 12.82 -11.78
N PRO A 378 5.09 11.78 -11.79
CA PRO A 378 6.42 11.82 -12.40
C PRO A 378 6.35 12.26 -13.86
N ARG A 379 7.32 13.06 -14.29
CA ARG A 379 7.41 13.53 -15.68
C ARG A 379 8.62 12.92 -16.38
N HIS A 380 8.40 12.38 -17.57
CA HIS A 380 9.44 11.80 -18.42
C HIS A 380 9.44 12.46 -19.80
N ASP A 381 10.60 12.41 -20.46
CA ASP A 381 10.78 12.83 -21.85
C ASP A 381 11.48 11.71 -22.61
N ARG A 382 11.14 11.52 -23.90
CA ARG A 382 11.80 10.55 -24.77
C ARG A 382 13.02 11.15 -25.44
N ARG A 383 14.18 10.51 -25.31
CA ARG A 383 15.41 10.85 -26.04
C ARG A 383 16.12 9.59 -26.50
N GLY A 384 16.60 9.59 -27.75
CA GLY A 384 17.36 8.48 -28.32
C GLY A 384 16.59 7.15 -28.30
N PHE A 385 17.32 6.04 -28.13
CA PHE A 385 16.72 4.73 -27.92
C PHE A 385 15.90 4.73 -26.62
N THR A 386 14.58 4.65 -26.77
CA THR A 386 13.63 4.65 -25.65
C THR A 386 13.07 3.25 -25.40
N VAL A 387 13.09 2.83 -24.14
CA VAL A 387 12.39 1.64 -23.63
C VAL A 387 11.24 2.10 -22.74
N VAL A 388 10.04 1.58 -23.00
CA VAL A 388 8.86 1.87 -22.19
C VAL A 388 8.35 0.56 -21.62
N GLU A 389 8.15 0.51 -20.32
CA GLU A 389 7.40 -0.55 -19.65
C GLU A 389 6.27 0.05 -18.84
N TRP A 390 5.09 -0.54 -18.94
CA TRP A 390 4.05 -0.31 -17.96
C TRP A 390 3.43 -1.62 -17.53
N GLY A 391 2.92 -1.62 -16.31
CA GLY A 391 2.26 -2.78 -15.69
C GLY A 391 1.66 -2.36 -14.36
N GLY A 392 1.22 -3.35 -13.58
CA GLY A 392 0.70 -3.04 -12.27
C GLY A 392 0.27 -4.26 -11.47
N ALA A 393 -0.32 -3.99 -10.31
CA ALA A 393 -0.81 -5.00 -9.41
C ALA A 393 -2.01 -4.49 -8.61
N SER A 394 -3.04 -5.33 -8.49
CA SER A 394 -4.13 -5.12 -7.55
C SER A 394 -3.73 -5.67 -6.19
N LEU A 395 -3.74 -4.84 -5.15
CA LEU A 395 -3.41 -5.25 -3.78
C LEU A 395 -4.54 -6.05 -3.12
N ASP A 396 -5.70 -6.14 -3.77
CA ASP A 396 -6.85 -6.93 -3.32
C ASP A 396 -6.84 -8.36 -3.90
N GLU A 397 -5.97 -8.65 -4.87
CA GLU A 397 -5.91 -9.94 -5.56
C GLU A 397 -4.69 -10.75 -5.12
N ALA A 398 -4.96 -11.88 -4.44
CA ALA A 398 -3.96 -12.67 -3.74
C ALA A 398 -3.23 -13.72 -4.60
N GLU A 399 -3.67 -14.01 -5.83
CA GLU A 399 -2.99 -14.92 -6.76
C GLU A 399 -3.33 -14.58 -8.23
N PRO A 400 -2.40 -14.73 -9.19
CA PRO A 400 -2.76 -14.69 -10.60
C PRO A 400 -3.70 -15.86 -10.90
N ARG A 401 -4.79 -15.62 -11.63
CA ARG A 401 -5.61 -16.71 -12.18
C ARG A 401 -4.72 -17.56 -13.07
N SER A 402 -4.29 -18.72 -12.55
CA SER A 402 -3.47 -19.68 -13.29
C SER A 402 -4.23 -20.14 -14.53
N VAL A 403 -3.94 -19.55 -15.69
CA VAL A 403 -4.29 -20.16 -16.95
C VAL A 403 -3.15 -21.09 -17.28
N VAL A 404 -3.31 -22.37 -16.92
CA VAL A 404 -2.45 -23.43 -17.45
C VAL A 404 -2.73 -23.49 -18.95
N VAL A 405 -1.87 -22.87 -19.75
CA VAL A 405 -1.86 -23.05 -21.20
C VAL A 405 -1.03 -24.29 -21.48
N HIS A 406 -1.71 -25.40 -21.76
CA HIS A 406 -1.09 -26.63 -22.28
C HIS A 406 -0.56 -26.45 -23.71
#